data_AF-A0A3D5KYB4-F1
#
_entry.id   AF-A0A3D5KYB4-F1
#
_cell.length_a   1.000
_cell.length_b   1.000
_cell.length_c   1.000
_cell.angle_alpha   90.00
_cell.angle_beta   90.00
_cell.angle_gamma   90.00
#
_symmetry.space_group_name_H-M   'P 1'
#
loop_
_entity.id
_entity.type
_entity.pdbx_description
1 polymer ?
#
loop_
_entity_poly.entity_id
_entity_poly.type
_entity_poly.pdbx_seq_one_letter_code
_entity_poly.pdbx_strand_id
1 'polypeptide(L)' 'MEQYKREFIDFMLDSNVLKFGDFTLKSGRRSPFFMNAGAYVTGAQLHRLGTYYAQAIHDNFG' A
#
# COMPACT_ATOMS: atom_id res chain seq x y z
N MET A 1 14.20 -3.22 -8.04
CA MET A 1 12.81 -3.30 -7.57
C MET A 1 11.95 -3.64 -8.76
N GLU A 2 11.08 -4.65 -8.66
CA GLU A 2 10.11 -4.98 -9.71
C GLU A 2 9.22 -3.78 -10.03
N GLN A 3 8.85 -3.62 -11.29
CA GLN A 3 8.10 -2.46 -11.76
C GLN A 3 6.74 -2.33 -11.04
N TYR A 4 6.02 -3.44 -10.86
CA TYR A 4 4.73 -3.45 -10.17
C TYR A 4 4.81 -2.96 -8.72
N LYS A 5 5.95 -3.16 -8.03
CA LYS A 5 6.16 -2.70 -6.65
C LYS A 5 6.32 -1.18 -6.57
N ARG A 6 6.99 -0.57 -7.56
CA ARG A 6 7.09 0.90 -7.65
C ARG A 6 5.72 1.51 -7.87
N GLU A 7 4.99 1.00 -8.85
CA GLU A 7 3.64 1.47 -9.17
C GLU A 7 2.67 1.31 -7.99
N PHE A 8 2.83 0.24 -7.20
CA PHE A 8 2.05 0.07 -5.98
C PHE A 8 2.37 1.11 -4.91
N ILE A 9 3.65 1.50 -4.75
CA ILE A 9 4.05 2.56 -3.82
C ILE A 9 3.47 3.90 -4.25
N ASP A 10 3.57 4.23 -5.55
CA ASP A 10 2.98 5.46 -6.09
C ASP A 10 1.46 5.49 -5.87
N PHE A 11 0.78 4.37 -6.13
CA PHE A 11 -0.64 4.22 -5.85
C PHE A 11 -0.99 4.41 -4.37
N MET A 12 -0.17 3.91 -3.45
CA MET A 12 -0.36 4.10 -2.00
C MET A 12 -0.24 5.57 -1.60
N LEU A 13 0.68 6.32 -2.22
CA LEU A 13 0.86 7.75 -1.99
C LEU A 13 -0.33 8.55 -2.53
N ASP A 14 -0.71 8.31 -3.79
CA ASP A 14 -1.84 8.97 -4.45
C ASP A 14 -3.16 8.74 -3.69
N SER A 15 -3.32 7.55 -3.11
CA SER A 15 -4.51 7.19 -2.33
C SER A 15 -4.49 7.67 -0.88
N ASN A 16 -3.45 8.42 -0.44
CA ASN A 16 -3.23 8.80 0.95
C ASN A 16 -3.20 7.63 1.94
N VAL A 17 -2.91 6.42 1.44
CA VAL A 17 -2.76 5.19 2.23
C VAL A 17 -1.40 5.16 2.91
N LEU A 18 -0.36 5.60 2.20
CA LEU A 18 0.99 5.78 2.74
C LEU A 18 1.21 7.27 3.04
N LYS A 19 1.59 7.58 4.28
CA LYS A 19 1.91 8.94 4.73
C LYS A 19 3.28 8.96 5.39
N PHE A 20 4.02 10.04 5.17
CA PHE A 20 5.29 10.32 5.84
C PHE A 20 5.11 11.40 6.91
N GLY A 21 5.86 11.29 8.00
CA GLY A 21 5.70 12.13 9.19
C GLY A 21 6.16 11.40 10.44
N ASP A 22 5.72 11.85 11.60
CA ASP A 22 6.07 11.20 12.87
C ASP A 22 4.85 10.48 13.45
N PHE A 23 4.91 9.15 13.49
CA PHE A 23 3.81 8.30 13.92
C PHE A 23 4.24 7.36 15.03
N THR A 24 3.35 7.12 15.99
CA THR A 24 3.49 6.05 16.99
C THR A 24 2.66 4.85 16.55
N LEU A 25 3.30 3.71 16.33
CA LEU A 25 2.63 2.47 15.93
C LEU A 25 1.96 1.78 17.12
N LYS A 26 1.08 0.80 16.86
CA LYS A 26 0.42 -0.01 17.90
C LYS A 26 1.39 -0.70 18.87
N SER A 27 2.60 -0.99 18.41
CA SER A 27 3.68 -1.55 19.23
C SER A 27 4.38 -0.51 20.13
N GLY A 28 4.02 0.77 20.05
CA GLY A 28 4.71 1.88 20.69
C GLY A 28 5.93 2.41 19.91
N ARG A 29 6.34 1.75 18.82
CA ARG A 29 7.50 2.18 18.01
C ARG A 29 7.19 3.51 17.30
N ARG A 30 8.15 4.45 17.32
CA ARG A 30 8.13 5.63 16.45
C ARG A 30 8.51 5.26 15.02
N SER A 31 7.75 5.75 14.06
CA SER A 31 7.89 5.41 12.64
C SER A 31 7.85 6.68 11.79
N PRO A 32 8.77 6.85 10.83
CA PRO A 32 8.76 8.00 9.92
C PRO A 32 7.67 7.92 8.83
N PHE A 33 6.90 6.82 8.83
CA PHE A 33 5.78 6.61 7.95
C PHE A 33 4.67 5.80 8.63
N PHE A 34 3.46 5.95 8.12
CA PHE A 34 2.31 5.16 8.51
C PHE A 34 1.55 4.72 7.26
N MET A 35 1.08 3.47 7.28
CA MET A 35 0.27 2.89 6.22
C MET A 35 -1.10 2.50 6.77
N ASN A 36 -2.15 2.98 6.12
CA ASN A 36 -3.54 2.67 6.45
C ASN A 36 -4.30 2.24 5.20
N ALA A 37 -4.37 0.93 4.95
CA ALA A 37 -5.13 0.38 3.84
C ALA A 37 -6.64 0.69 3.89
N GLY A 38 -7.18 1.09 5.05
CA GLY A 38 -8.57 1.55 5.17
C GLY A 38 -8.87 2.87 4.43
N ALA A 39 -7.85 3.59 3.94
CA ALA A 39 -8.04 4.79 3.14
C ALA A 39 -8.37 4.50 1.66
N TYR A 40 -8.36 3.23 1.22
CA TYR A 40 -8.96 2.84 -0.05
C TYR A 40 -10.48 2.79 0.08
N VAL A 41 -11.17 3.83 -0.39
CA VAL A 41 -12.62 4.02 -0.16
C VAL A 41 -13.46 3.99 -1.42
N THR A 42 -12.84 3.96 -2.60
CA THR A 42 -13.54 3.92 -3.90
C THR A 42 -13.44 2.54 -4.55
N GLY A 43 -14.43 2.19 -5.38
CA GLY A 43 -14.41 0.94 -6.15
C GLY A 43 -13.19 0.81 -7.06
N ALA A 44 -12.75 1.91 -7.68
CA ALA A 44 -11.56 1.93 -8.52
C ALA A 44 -10.27 1.64 -7.73
N GLN A 45 -10.13 2.22 -6.53
CA GLN A 45 -9.01 1.93 -5.64
C GLN A 45 -8.99 0.46 -5.21
N LEU A 46 -10.14 -0.09 -4.82
CA LEU A 46 -10.24 -1.49 -4.40
C LEU A 46 -9.94 -2.46 -5.56
N HIS A 47 -10.43 -2.14 -6.77
CA HIS A 47 -10.11 -2.92 -7.96
C HIS A 47 -8.60 -2.94 -8.22
N ARG A 48 -7.96 -1.76 -8.24
CA ARG A 48 -6.51 -1.64 -8.47
C ARG A 48 -5.70 -2.30 -7.35
N LEU A 49 -6.13 -2.20 -6.10
CA LEU A 49 -5.52 -2.94 -4.98
C LEU A 49 -5.55 -4.45 -5.24
N GLY A 50 -6.71 -4.96 -5.69
CA GLY A 50 -6.87 -6.36 -6.05
C GLY A 50 -5.90 -6.84 -7.13
N THR A 51 -5.65 -6.03 -8.17
CA THR A 51 -4.71 -6.41 -9.25
C THR A 51 -3.27 -6.51 -8.75
N TYR A 52 -2.83 -5.61 -7.86
CA TYR A 52 -1.50 -5.70 -7.24
C TYR A 52 -1.34 -6.97 -6.40
N TYR A 53 -2.34 -7.33 -5.60
CA TYR A 53 -2.33 -8.57 -4.83
C TYR A 53 -2.35 -9.81 -5.73
N ALA A 54 -3.18 -9.81 -6.77
CA ALA A 54 -3.25 -10.93 -7.73
C ALA A 54 -1.90 -11.17 -8.43
N GLN A 55 -1.24 -10.09 -8.89
CA GLN A 55 0.09 -10.19 -9.50
C GLN A 55 1.12 -10.75 -8.51
N ALA A 56 1.16 -10.21 -7.29
CA ALA A 56 2.11 -10.68 -6.27
C ALA A 56 1.88 -12.15 -5.91
N ILE A 57 0.63 -12.60 -5.80
CA ILE A 57 0.31 -14.01 -5.53
C ILE A 57 0.75 -14.89 -6.71
N HIS A 58 0.45 -14.48 -7.93
CA HIS A 58 0.86 -15.22 -9.13
C HIS A 58 2.39 -15.35 -9.20
N ASP A 59 3.13 -14.25 -9.06
CA ASP A 59 4.59 -14.25 -9.15
C ASP A 59 5.29 -15.13 -8.08
N ASN A 60 4.63 -15.39 -6.95
CA ASN A 60 5.25 -16.13 -5.83
C ASN A 60 4.73 -17.57 -5.69
N PHE A 61 3.53 -17.87 -6.18
CA PHE A 61 2.87 -19.16 -5.95
C PHE A 61 2.22 -19.78 -7.21
N GLY A 62 2.33 -19.13 -8.37
CA GLY A 62 1.77 -19.56 -9.65
C GLY A 62 2.83 -19.97 -10.65
#